data_AF-Q9XS82-F1
#
_entry.id   AF-Q9XS82-F1
#
_cell.length_a   1.000
_cell.length_b   1.000
_cell.length_c   1.000
_cell.angle_alpha   90.00
_cell.angle_beta   90.00
_cell.angle_gamma   90.00
#
_symmetry.space_group_name_H-M   'P 1'
#
loop_
_entity.id
_entity.type
_entity.pdbx_description
1 polymer ?
#
loop_
_entity_poly.entity_id
_entity_poly.type
_entity_poly.pdbx_seq_one_letter_code
_entity_poly.pdbx_strand_id
1 'polypeptide(L)' 'YTQQLAYRQPSSAYAAFLSRPPSTWLTAYVVKVFALASNLIAIDSQVLCGAVKWLILQKQKPDGVFQEDGPVIHQEM' A
#
# COMPACT_ATOMS: atom_id res chain seq x y z
N TYR A 1 0.31 10.86 8.95
CA TYR A 1 0.73 10.98 7.54
C TYR A 1 2.25 10.94 7.39
N THR A 2 3.00 11.94 7.87
CA THR A 2 4.47 12.02 7.68
C THR A 2 5.24 10.78 8.13
N GLN A 3 4.94 10.24 9.33
CA GLN A 3 5.58 9.01 9.82
C GLN A 3 5.27 7.80 8.94
N GLN A 4 4.05 7.71 8.39
CA GLN A 4 3.67 6.61 7.52
C GLN A 4 4.46 6.62 6.20
N LEU A 5 4.85 7.79 5.70
CA LEU A 5 5.69 7.91 4.49
C LEU A 5 7.08 7.28 4.66
N ALA A 6 7.56 7.11 5.89
CA ALA A 6 8.84 6.45 6.16
C ALA A 6 8.84 4.95 5.76
N TYR A 7 7.66 4.36 5.53
CA TYR A 7 7.49 2.96 5.10
C TYR A 7 7.15 2.82 3.61
N ARG A 8 7.08 3.95 2.88
CA ARG A 8 6.83 3.97 1.44
C ARG A 8 8.12 3.66 0.68
N GLN A 9 8.06 2.71 -0.24
CA GLN A 9 9.17 2.36 -1.13
C GLN A 9 9.12 3.14 -2.45
N PRO A 10 10.23 3.15 -3.24
CA PRO A 10 10.26 3.81 -4.56
C PRO A 10 9.18 3.33 -5.54
N SER A 11 8.71 2.10 -5.40
CA SER A 11 7.58 1.53 -6.15
C SER A 11 6.20 2.12 -5.80
N SER A 12 6.14 3.06 -4.85
CA SER A 12 4.92 3.57 -4.19
C SER A 12 4.16 2.59 -3.30
N ALA A 13 4.67 1.38 -3.14
CA ALA A 13 4.12 0.39 -2.23
C ALA A 13 4.63 0.56 -0.80
N TYR A 14 3.99 -0.12 0.15
CA TYR A 14 4.36 -0.07 1.57
C TYR A 14 4.88 -1.43 2.03
N ALA A 15 5.90 -1.38 2.89
CA ALA A 15 6.47 -2.55 3.55
C ALA A 15 6.53 -2.30 5.06
N ALA A 16 6.41 -3.36 5.87
CA ALA A 16 6.53 -3.23 7.32
C ALA A 16 7.92 -2.78 7.78
N PHE A 17 8.94 -3.07 6.97
CA PHE A 17 10.29 -2.54 7.10
C PHE A 17 10.81 -2.23 5.69
N LEU A 18 11.55 -1.13 5.52
CA LEU A 18 12.07 -0.74 4.21
C LEU A 18 12.99 -1.79 3.56
N SER A 19 13.62 -2.65 4.37
CA SER A 19 14.46 -3.76 3.91
C SER A 19 13.68 -5.01 3.48
N ARG A 20 12.35 -5.03 3.63
CA ARG A 20 11.49 -6.16 3.24
C ARG A 20 10.78 -5.89 1.91
N PRO A 21 10.34 -6.94 1.20
CA PRO A 21 9.44 -6.78 0.08
C PRO A 21 8.16 -6.02 0.48
N PRO A 22 7.55 -5.26 -0.44
CA PRO A 22 6.24 -4.67 -0.20
C PRO A 22 5.19 -5.71 0.18
N SER A 23 4.28 -5.33 1.07
CA SER A 23 3.10 -6.13 1.37
C SER A 23 1.89 -5.57 0.64
N THR A 24 1.19 -6.44 -0.07
CA THR A 24 -0.08 -6.15 -0.72
C THR A 24 -1.12 -5.69 0.29
N TRP A 25 -1.26 -6.41 1.41
CA TRP A 25 -2.22 -6.04 2.44
C TRP A 25 -1.90 -4.71 3.10
N LEU A 26 -0.65 -4.50 3.52
CA LEU A 26 -0.26 -3.25 4.16
C LEU A 26 -0.50 -2.07 3.20
N THR A 27 -0.14 -2.24 1.93
CA THR A 27 -0.37 -1.20 0.91
C THR A 27 -1.86 -0.90 0.76
N ALA A 28 -2.72 -1.92 0.69
CA ALA A 28 -4.18 -1.75 0.61
C ALA A 28 -4.75 -1.08 1.86
N TYR A 29 -4.27 -1.45 3.05
CA TYR A 29 -4.68 -0.84 4.30
C TYR A 29 -4.29 0.65 4.38
N VAL A 30 -3.07 1.00 3.96
CA VAL A 30 -2.63 2.40 3.90
C VAL A 30 -3.46 3.20 2.90
N VAL A 31 -3.76 2.65 1.72
CA VAL A 31 -4.66 3.29 0.73
C VAL A 31 -6.02 3.58 1.35
N LYS A 32 -6.64 2.61 2.04
CA LYS A 32 -7.92 2.80 2.73
C LYS A 32 -7.84 3.97 3.73
N VAL A 33 -6.85 3.96 4.61
CA VAL A 33 -6.72 4.98 5.66
C VAL A 33 -6.44 6.37 5.06
N PHE A 34 -5.59 6.45 4.03
CA PHE A 34 -5.27 7.72 3.38
C PHE A 34 -6.46 8.28 2.59
N ALA A 35 -7.27 7.43 1.95
CA ALA A 35 -8.50 7.85 1.28
C ALA A 35 -9.54 8.40 2.27
N LEU A 36 -9.64 7.82 3.47
CA LEU A 36 -10.51 8.35 4.51
C LEU A 36 -9.98 9.69 5.06
N ALA A 37 -8.65 9.78 5.26
CA ALA A 37 -8.00 10.96 5.82
C ALA A 37 -7.89 12.14 4.84
N SER A 38 -7.97 11.93 3.52
CA SER A 38 -7.86 13.01 2.52
C SER A 38 -8.95 14.06 2.61
N ASN A 39 -10.08 13.75 3.26
CA ASN A 39 -11.16 14.69 3.54
C ASN A 39 -10.88 15.58 4.77
N LEU A 40 -9.86 15.26 5.57
CA LEU A 40 -9.55 15.91 6.84
C LEU A 40 -8.20 16.62 6.82
N ILE A 41 -7.22 16.07 6.10
CA ILE A 41 -5.86 16.61 5.98
C ILE A 41 -5.39 16.55 4.53
N ALA A 42 -4.43 17.41 4.18
CA ALA A 42 -3.77 17.33 2.89
C ALA A 42 -2.95 16.04 2.77
N ILE A 43 -3.35 15.18 1.83
CA ILE A 43 -2.62 13.98 1.40
C ILE A 43 -2.19 14.23 -0.05
N ASP A 44 -0.91 13.99 -0.35
CA ASP A 44 -0.43 14.09 -1.73
C ASP A 44 -1.10 13.00 -2.58
N SER A 45 -1.79 13.42 -3.64
CA SER A 45 -2.51 12.53 -4.55
C SER A 45 -1.57 11.54 -5.24
N GLN A 46 -0.30 11.90 -5.47
CA GLN A 46 0.70 10.99 -6.03
C GLN A 46 1.09 9.87 -5.07
N VAL A 47 0.98 10.09 -3.75
CA VAL A 47 1.17 9.03 -2.75
C VAL A 47 0.03 8.02 -2.84
N LEU A 48 -1.21 8.52 -2.82
CA LEU A 48 -2.40 7.68 -2.82
C LEU A 48 -2.58 6.94 -4.15
N CYS A 49 -2.61 7.68 -5.27
CA CYS A 49 -2.79 7.12 -6.60
C CYS A 49 -1.63 6.21 -7.01
N GLY A 50 -0.40 6.51 -6.57
CA GLY A 50 0.76 5.65 -6.80
C GLY A 50 0.60 4.27 -6.16
N ALA A 51 0.14 4.23 -4.90
CA ALA A 51 -0.12 2.97 -4.19
C ALA A 51 -1.27 2.17 -4.81
N VAL A 52 -2.36 2.84 -5.21
CA VAL A 52 -3.49 2.21 -5.93
C VAL A 52 -3.03 1.61 -7.26
N LYS A 53 -2.27 2.37 -8.05
CA LYS A 53 -1.74 1.93 -9.34
C LYS A 53 -0.82 0.72 -9.15
N TRP A 54 0.00 0.70 -8.11
CA TRP A 54 0.86 -0.45 -7.80
C TRP A 54 0.03 -1.70 -7.46
N LEU A 55 -1.01 -1.59 -6.64
CA LEU A 55 -1.90 -2.72 -6.32
C LEU A 55 -2.51 -3.33 -7.59
N ILE A 56 -3.08 -2.50 -8.46
CA ILE A 56 -3.75 -2.96 -9.69
C ILE A 56 -2.75 -3.56 -10.67
N LEU A 57 -1.65 -2.85 -10.95
CA LEU A 57 -0.73 -3.28 -12.00
C LEU A 57 0.23 -4.40 -11.60
N GLN A 58 0.52 -4.54 -10.30
CA GLN A 58 1.55 -5.48 -9.83
C GLN A 58 1.00 -6.64 -9.01
N LYS A 59 -0.19 -6.51 -8.42
CA LYS A 59 -0.74 -7.50 -7.48
C LYS A 59 -2.06 -8.09 -7.90
N GLN A 60 -2.82 -7.44 -8.78
CA GLN A 60 -4.05 -8.00 -9.31
C GLN A 60 -3.75 -9.01 -10.43
N LYS A 61 -4.28 -10.22 -10.30
CA LYS A 61 -4.26 -11.26 -11.33
C LYS A 61 -5.37 -11.03 -12.36
N PRO A 62 -5.31 -11.68 -13.54
CA PRO A 62 -6.35 -11.58 -14.56
C PRO A 62 -7.75 -12.03 -14.10
N ASP A 63 -7.83 -12.88 -13.08
CA ASP A 63 -9.08 -13.34 -12.45
C ASP A 63 -9.61 -12.37 -11.37
N GLY A 64 -8.94 -11.24 -11.16
CA GLY A 64 -9.31 -10.21 -10.20
C GLY A 64 -8.76 -10.42 -8.78
N VAL A 65 -8.12 -11.55 -8.50
CA VAL A 65 -7.54 -11.86 -7.18
C VAL A 65 -6.28 -11.02 -6.95
N PHE A 66 -6.13 -10.47 -5.75
CA PHE A 66 -4.89 -9.80 -5.33
C PHE A 66 -3.96 -10.79 -4.64
N GLN A 67 -2.71 -10.88 -5.11
CA GLN A 67 -1.69 -11.77 -4.54
C GLN A 67 -0.86 -11.04 -3.48
N GLU A 68 -0.62 -11.69 -2.35
CA GLU A 68 0.37 -11.26 -1.37
C GLU A 68 1.71 -11.96 -1.65
N ASP A 69 2.74 -11.17 -1.92
CA ASP A 69 4.10 -11.65 -2.20
C ASP A 69 5.07 -11.34 -1.05
N GLY A 70 4.66 -10.48 -0.11
CA GLY A 70 5.42 -10.13 1.08
C GLY A 70 5.13 -11.05 2.27
N PRO A 71 5.99 -11.06 3.29
CA PRO A 71 5.73 -11.82 4.50
C PRO A 71 4.45 -11.32 5.18
N VAL A 72 3.50 -12.22 5.38
CA VAL A 72 2.22 -11.95 6.03
C VAL A 72 2.46 -11.65 7.52
N ILE A 73 2.07 -10.46 7.96
CA ILE A 73 2.22 -10.04 9.37
C ILE A 73 0.92 -10.25 10.16
N HIS A 74 -0.19 -10.49 9.45
CA HIS A 74 -1.50 -10.72 10.05
C HIS A 74 -2.05 -12.10 9.68
N GLN A 75 -2.28 -12.94 10.68
CA GLN A 75 -2.48 -14.38 10.52
C GLN A 75 -3.72 -14.79 9.72
N GLU A 76 -4.74 -13.94 9.61
CA GLU A 76 -5.97 -14.22 8.86
C GLU A 76 -5.86 -13.94 7.35
N MET A 77 -4.64 -13.83 6.82
CA MET A 77 -4.36 -13.44 5.43
C MET A 77 -3.53 -14.44 4.65
#